data_AF-M6GJV2-F1
#
_entry.id   AF-M6GJV2-F1
#
_cell.length_a   1.000
_cell.length_b   1.000
_cell.length_c   1.000
_cell.angle_alpha   90.00
_cell.angle_beta   90.00
_cell.angle_gamma   90.00
#
_symmetry.space_group_name_H-M   'P 1'
#
loop_
_entity.id
_entity.type
_entity.pdbx_description
1 polymer ?
#
loop_
_entity_poly.entity_id
_entity_poly.type
_entity_poly.pdbx_seq_one_letter_code
_entity_poly.pdbx_strand_id
1 'polypeptide(L)' 'MENFKRYLTESRAGILNSYRILNTESVSPGLAKVTVFVERRLNRLRAKYEYTYTLRKVPDEQGGFWKVSNLVAKVKK' A
#
# COMPACT_ATOMS: atom_id res chain seq x y z
N MET A 1 -5.35 21.71 -0.33
CA MET A 1 -5.77 20.58 0.54
C MET A 1 -7.03 19.89 0.06
N GLU A 2 -8.03 20.61 -0.44
CA GLU A 2 -9.33 20.06 -0.83
C GLU A 2 -9.27 19.06 -2.01
N ASN A 3 -8.45 19.35 -3.03
CA ASN A 3 -8.17 18.42 -4.13
C ASN A 3 -7.49 17.12 -3.67
N PHE A 4 -6.65 17.19 -2.64
CA PHE A 4 -6.01 16.00 -2.05
C PHE A 4 -7.02 15.16 -1.25
N LYS A 5 -7.93 15.81 -0.50
CA LYS A 5 -9.04 15.12 0.18
C LYS A 5 -9.98 14.46 -0.82
N ARG A 6 -10.34 15.16 -1.91
CA ARG A 6 -11.18 14.61 -3.00
C ARG A 6 -10.48 13.45 -3.74
N TYR A 7 -9.17 13.53 -3.93
CA TYR A 7 -8.36 12.43 -4.46
C TYR A 7 -8.38 11.18 -3.55
N LEU A 8 -8.42 11.36 -2.23
CA LEU A 8 -8.52 10.25 -1.27
C LEU A 8 -9.93 9.63 -1.20
N THR A 9 -10.98 10.42 -1.45
CA THR A 9 -12.38 9.97 -1.29
C THR A 9 -13.04 9.53 -2.60
N GLU A 10 -12.61 10.01 -3.75
CA GLU A 10 -12.99 9.43 -5.03
C GLU A 10 -12.31 8.06 -5.14
N SER A 11 -13.11 6.99 -5.10
CA SER A 11 -12.69 5.59 -5.28
C SER A 11 -12.15 5.33 -6.72
N ARG A 12 -11.10 6.05 -7.11
CA ARG A 12 -10.45 5.96 -8.44
C ARG A 12 -9.67 4.67 -8.61
N ALA A 13 -9.31 4.01 -7.52
CA ALA A 13 -8.50 2.81 -7.59
C ALA A 13 -9.30 1.60 -8.09
N GLY A 14 -10.64 1.61 -8.04
CA GLY A 14 -11.47 0.46 -8.38
C GLY A 14 -11.48 -0.64 -7.31
N ILE A 15 -12.29 -1.67 -7.52
CA ILE A 15 -12.42 -2.82 -6.61
C ILE A 15 -11.14 -3.66 -6.69
N LEU A 16 -10.60 -4.05 -5.53
CA LEU A 16 -9.47 -4.98 -5.46
C LEU A 16 -9.87 -6.30 -6.13
N ASN A 17 -9.19 -6.66 -7.22
CA ASN A 17 -9.42 -7.91 -7.93
C ASN A 17 -8.47 -8.99 -7.44
N SER A 18 -7.18 -8.67 -7.34
CA SER A 18 -6.16 -9.57 -6.79
C SER A 18 -4.97 -8.79 -6.24
N TYR A 19 -4.17 -9.44 -5.38
CA TYR A 19 -2.89 -8.92 -4.94
C TYR A 19 -1.86 -10.04 -4.80
N ARG A 20 -0.57 -9.69 -4.90
CA ARG A 20 0.56 -10.58 -4.66
C ARG A 20 1.68 -9.83 -3.98
N ILE A 21 2.19 -10.35 -2.86
CA ILE A 21 3.43 -9.82 -2.26
C ILE A 21 4.59 -10.18 -3.18
N LEU A 22 5.33 -9.18 -3.65
CA LEU A 22 6.49 -9.36 -4.52
C LEU A 22 7.79 -9.44 -3.72
N ASN A 23 7.91 -8.63 -2.68
CA ASN A 23 9.10 -8.56 -1.86
C ASN A 23 8.77 -8.13 -0.43
N THR A 24 9.55 -8.64 0.52
CA THR A 24 9.51 -8.25 1.93
C THR A 24 10.95 -8.04 2.38
N GLU A 25 11.30 -6.81 2.74
CA GLU A 25 12.65 -6.40 3.10
C GLU A 25 12.65 -5.87 4.54
N SER A 26 13.50 -6.43 5.40
CA SER A 26 13.78 -5.85 6.72
C SER A 26 14.93 -4.86 6.59
N VAL A 27 14.63 -3.55 6.66
CA VAL A 27 15.63 -2.49 6.48
C VAL A 27 16.43 -2.29 7.77
N SER A 28 15.77 -2.37 8.92
CA SER A 28 16.40 -2.33 10.25
C SER A 28 15.46 -2.97 11.28
N PRO A 29 15.91 -3.22 12.52
CA PRO A 29 15.01 -3.60 13.60
C PRO A 29 13.89 -2.56 13.73
N GLY A 30 12.65 -2.99 13.52
CA GLY A 30 11.49 -2.12 13.56
C GLY A 30 11.25 -1.25 12.32
N LEU A 31 11.95 -1.46 11.20
CA LEU A 31 11.65 -0.84 9.90
C LEU A 31 11.68 -1.90 8.79
N ALA A 32 10.56 -2.04 8.08
CA ALA A 32 10.43 -2.97 6.98
C ALA A 32 9.81 -2.30 5.75
N LYS A 33 10.07 -2.87 4.57
CA LYS A 33 9.40 -2.50 3.33
C LYS A 33 8.71 -3.73 2.74
N VAL A 34 7.47 -3.55 2.30
CA VAL A 34 6.70 -4.60 1.63
C VAL A 34 6.27 -4.08 0.27
N THR A 35 6.68 -4.78 -0.78
CA THR A 35 6.25 -4.48 -2.15
C THR A 35 5.15 -5.44 -2.56
N VAL A 36 4.02 -4.89 -3.00
CA VAL A 36 2.81 -5.63 -3.33
C VAL A 36 2.36 -5.24 -4.73
N PHE A 37 2.20 -6.22 -5.60
CA PHE A 37 1.49 -6.04 -6.85
C PHE A 37 -0.01 -6.13 -6.61
N VAL A 38 -0.77 -5.21 -7.19
CA VAL A 38 -2.22 -5.12 -7.01
C VAL A 38 -2.88 -4.95 -8.36
N GLU A 39 -3.86 -5.81 -8.65
CA GLU A 39 -4.78 -5.60 -9.75
C GLU A 39 -6.12 -5.10 -9.21
N ARG A 40 -6.61 -4.02 -9.81
CA ARG A 40 -7.93 -3.48 -9.49
C ARG A 40 -8.77 -3.35 -10.74
N ARG A 41 -10.07 -3.46 -10.55
CA ARG A 41 -11.06 -3.33 -11.61
C ARG A 41 -11.87 -2.05 -11.41
N LEU A 42 -11.81 -1.17 -12.40
CA LEU A 42 -12.66 0.02 -12.48
C LEU A 42 -13.57 -0.17 -13.69
N ASN A 43 -14.84 -0.47 -13.45
CA ASN A 43 -15.80 -0.87 -14.49
C ASN A 43 -15.31 -2.07 -15.33
N ARG A 44 -15.07 -1.88 -16.63
CA ARG A 44 -14.52 -2.91 -17.54
C ARG A 44 -12.99 -2.86 -17.67
N LEU A 45 -12.33 -1.86 -17.08
CA LEU A 45 -10.88 -1.66 -17.18
C LEU A 45 -10.16 -2.30 -15.99
N ARG A 46 -9.04 -2.97 -16.27
CA ARG A 46 -8.12 -3.49 -15.26
C ARG A 46 -6.96 -2.51 -15.13
N ALA A 47 -6.66 -2.09 -13.91
CA ALA A 47 -5.52 -1.26 -13.58
C ALA A 47 -4.56 -2.05 -12.71
N LYS A 48 -3.27 -2.00 -13.04
CA LYS A 48 -2.19 -2.68 -12.32
C LYS A 48 -1.38 -1.65 -11.54
N TYR A 49 -1.10 -1.97 -10.30
CA TYR A 49 -0.31 -1.12 -9.42
C TYR A 49 0.78 -1.93 -8.74
N GLU A 50 1.88 -1.26 -8.43
CA GLU A 50 2.90 -1.74 -7.52
C GLU A 50 2.93 -0.78 -6.33
N TYR A 51 2.61 -1.31 -5.16
CA TYR A 51 2.59 -0.59 -3.90
C TYR A 51 3.81 -0.95 -3.09
N THR A 52 4.53 0.04 -2.60
CA THR A 52 5.61 -0.15 -1.63
C THR A 52 5.19 0.47 -0.31
N TYR A 53 4.90 -0.39 0.67
CA TYR A 53 4.57 -0.01 2.03
C TYR A 53 5.85 0.07 2.85
N THR A 54 6.04 1.17 3.58
CA THR A 54 7.07 1.26 4.61
C THR A 54 6.42 1.07 5.98
N LEU A 55 6.81 0.02 6.68
CA LEU A 55 6.28 -0.35 7.98
C LEU A 55 7.26 0.04 9.08
N ARG A 56 6.76 0.67 10.16
CA ARG A 56 7.52 0.92 11.38
C ARG A 56 6.91 0.14 12.53
N LYS A 57 7.73 -0.53 13.33
CA LYS A 57 7.29 -1.18 14.55
C LYS A 57 7.06 -0.11 15.62
N VAL A 58 5.86 -0.11 16.16
CA VAL A 58 5.47 0.71 17.30
C VAL A 58 5.52 -0.20 18.52
N PRO A 59 6.32 0.12 19.55
CA PRO A 59 6.32 -0.63 20.80
C PRO A 59 4.97 -0.47 21.49
N ASP A 60 4.51 -1.54 22.11
CA ASP A 60 3.27 -1.61 22.89
C ASP A 60 3.45 -2.65 23.99
N GLU A 61 2.64 -2.58 25.04
CA GLU A 61 2.74 -3.45 26.23
C GLU A 61 2.62 -4.94 25.89
N GLN A 62 2.02 -5.27 24.74
CA GLN A 62 1.83 -6.64 24.24
C GLN A 62 2.85 -7.07 23.16
N GLY A 63 4.02 -6.42 23.06
CA GLY A 63 5.09 -6.83 22.14
C GLY A 63 5.19 -6.02 20.83
N GLY A 64 4.39 -4.95 20.74
CA GLY A 64 4.39 -3.98 19.65
C GLY A 64 3.71 -4.46 18.36
N PHE A 65 3.33 -3.52 17.50
CA PHE A 65 2.68 -3.79 16.22
C PHE A 65 3.35 -3.03 15.07
N TRP A 66 3.15 -3.49 13.84
CA TRP A 66 3.65 -2.80 12.65
C TRP A 66 2.63 -1.80 12.13
N LYS A 67 3.04 -0.55 11.99
CA LYS A 67 2.23 0.53 11.43
C LYS A 67 2.75 0.91 10.05
N VAL A 68 1.84 1.12 9.10
CA VAL A 68 2.19 1.76 7.82
C VAL A 68 2.58 3.21 8.08
N SER A 69 3.84 3.53 7.84
CA SER A 69 4.40 4.87 7.97
C SER A 69 4.41 5.64 6.64
N ASN A 70 4.50 4.92 5.52
CA ASN A 70 4.45 5.50 4.18
C ASN A 70 3.92 4.47 3.17
N LEU A 71 3.31 4.95 2.09
CA LEU A 71 2.85 4.18 0.95
C LEU A 71 3.23 4.91 -0.34
N VAL A 72 3.98 4.23 -1.20
CA VAL A 72 4.24 4.69 -2.58
C VAL A 72 3.45 3.81 -3.53
N ALA A 73 2.67 4.41 -4.42
CA ALA A 73 1.92 3.71 -5.45
C ALA A 73 2.46 4.05 -6.84
N LYS A 74 2.87 3.02 -7.59
CA LYS A 74 3.30 3.14 -8.99
C LYS A 74 2.28 2.46 -9.90
N VAL A 75 1.72 3.21 -10.84
CA VAL A 75 0.85 2.66 -11.89
C VAL A 75 1.72 1.89 -12.88
N LYS A 76 1.36 0.64 -13.14
CA LYS A 76 1.96 -0.18 -14.21
C LYS A 76 1.01 -0.11 -15.41
N LYS A 77 1.48 0.46 -16.52
CA LYS A 77 0.77 0.45 -17.80
C LYS A 77 0.85 -0.95 -18.41
#